data_AF-A0A9J6GU65-F1
#
_entry.id   AF-A0A9J6GU65-F1
#
_cell.length_a   1.000
_cell.length_b   1.000
_cell.length_c   1.000
_cell.angle_alpha   90.00
_cell.angle_beta   90.00
_cell.angle_gamma   90.00
#
_symmetry.space_group_name_H-M   'P 1'
#
loop_
_entity.id
_entity.type
_entity.pdbx_description
1 polymer ?
#
loop_
_entity_poly.entity_id
_entity_poly.type
_entity_poly.pdbx_seq_one_letter_code
_entity_poly.pdbx_strand_id
1 'polypeptide(L)'
;MVPEIKSDLREEVPAAIVASVGGGGLVCGLSEGMDAVGWGHVPILAVETKGADSFRASLTAGTHVTLPKITRYAPLTQATWHRGTVASYGCEKCANLVT
;
A
#
# COMPACT_ATOMS: atom_id res chain seq x y z
N MET A 1 9.92 4.52 -10.00
CA MET A 1 8.51 4.77 -9.67
C MET A 1 8.27 6.15 -9.07
N VAL A 2 8.51 6.44 -7.78
CA VAL A 2 8.22 7.80 -7.24
C VAL A 2 9.01 8.94 -7.92
N PRO A 3 10.30 8.78 -8.27
CA PRO A 3 11.01 9.78 -9.07
C PRO A 3 10.38 10.02 -10.46
N GLU A 4 9.78 9.00 -11.07
CA GLU A 4 9.07 9.14 -12.36
C GLU A 4 7.78 9.92 -12.17
N ILE A 5 6.98 9.59 -11.13
CA ILE A 5 5.78 10.34 -10.78
C ILE A 5 6.11 11.81 -10.52
N LYS A 6 7.21 12.07 -9.81
CA LYS A 6 7.69 13.42 -9.52
C LYS A 6 8.10 14.19 -10.79
N SER A 7 8.76 13.52 -11.72
CA SER A 7 9.06 14.08 -13.04
C SER A 7 7.79 14.37 -13.85
N ASP A 8 6.84 13.43 -13.86
CA ASP A 8 5.57 13.57 -14.60
C ASP A 8 4.70 14.71 -14.04
N LEU A 9 4.74 14.90 -12.72
CA LEU A 9 4.09 16.02 -12.02
C LEU A 9 4.92 17.32 -12.05
N ARG A 10 6.04 17.37 -12.77
CA ARG A 10 6.90 18.57 -12.88
C ARG A 10 7.31 19.12 -11.51
N GLU A 11 7.67 18.22 -10.59
CA GLU A 11 8.04 18.53 -9.21
C GLU A 11 6.88 19.04 -8.33
N GLU A 12 5.64 19.12 -8.83
CA GLU A 12 4.48 19.51 -8.02
C GLU A 12 4.09 18.38 -7.06
N VAL A 13 3.82 18.77 -5.81
CA VAL A 13 3.42 17.83 -4.75
C VAL A 13 1.94 17.49 -4.92
N PRO A 14 1.57 16.21 -5.12
CA PRO A 14 0.17 15.82 -5.23
C PRO A 14 -0.54 15.89 -3.88
N ALA A 15 -1.86 16.10 -3.90
CA ALA A 15 -2.68 16.10 -2.69
C ALA A 15 -2.86 14.69 -2.09
N ALA A 16 -2.82 13.64 -2.92
CA ALA A 16 -2.89 12.24 -2.53
C ALA A 16 -2.38 11.35 -3.67
N ILE A 17 -1.97 10.12 -3.34
CA ILE A 17 -1.67 9.06 -4.31
C ILE A 17 -2.67 7.93 -4.14
N VAL A 18 -3.35 7.53 -5.21
CA VAL A 18 -4.28 6.38 -5.18
C VAL A 18 -3.57 5.18 -5.79
N ALA A 19 -3.48 4.07 -5.04
CA ALA A 19 -2.82 2.86 -5.50
C ALA A 19 -3.71 1.64 -5.29
N SER A 20 -3.81 0.79 -6.31
CA SER A 20 -4.46 -0.51 -6.15
C SER A 20 -3.59 -1.43 -5.32
N VAL A 21 -4.20 -2.15 -4.37
CA VAL A 21 -3.47 -3.02 -3.45
C VAL A 21 -3.89 -4.47 -3.60
N GLY A 22 -2.87 -5.33 -3.70
CA GLY A 22 -2.99 -6.77 -3.45
C GLY A 22 -2.11 -7.14 -2.26
N GLY A 23 -0.82 -7.38 -2.49
CA GLY A 23 0.13 -7.80 -1.46
C GLY A 23 0.85 -6.66 -0.75
N GLY A 24 0.41 -5.42 -0.96
CA GLY A 24 0.94 -4.18 -0.39
C GLY A 24 2.40 -3.82 -0.66
N GLY A 25 3.17 -4.63 -1.40
CA GLY A 25 4.52 -4.25 -1.83
C GLY A 25 4.57 -2.92 -2.60
N LEU A 26 3.52 -2.61 -3.38
CA LEU A 26 3.40 -1.32 -4.06
C LEU A 26 3.25 -0.16 -3.07
N VAL A 27 2.43 -0.30 -2.02
CA VAL A 27 2.24 0.74 -1.01
C VAL A 27 3.51 0.95 -0.19
N CYS A 28 4.21 -0.12 0.18
CA CYS A 28 5.50 0.00 0.86
C CYS A 28 6.52 0.73 -0.03
N GLY A 29 6.65 0.34 -1.30
CA GLY A 29 7.56 1.01 -2.23
C GLY A 29 7.18 2.47 -2.52
N LEU A 30 5.88 2.79 -2.56
CA LEU A 30 5.41 4.17 -2.66
C LEU A 30 5.76 4.97 -1.40
N SER A 31 5.49 4.44 -0.21
CA SER A 31 5.83 5.08 1.06
C SER A 31 7.34 5.39 1.13
N GLU A 32 8.19 4.41 0.83
CA GLU A 32 9.64 4.57 0.81
C GLU A 32 10.09 5.62 -0.23
N GLY A 33 9.54 5.54 -1.44
CA GLY A 33 9.88 6.47 -2.51
C GLY A 33 9.41 7.90 -2.23
N MET A 34 8.25 8.06 -1.58
CA MET A 34 7.70 9.35 -1.18
C MET A 34 8.56 10.00 -0.10
N ASP A 35 8.98 9.23 0.91
CA ASP A 35 9.94 9.70 1.91
C ASP A 35 11.24 10.18 1.26
N ALA A 36 11.77 9.40 0.29
CA ALA A 36 13.01 9.74 -0.41
C ALA A 36 12.94 11.05 -1.22
N VAL A 37 11.75 11.48 -1.66
CA VAL A 37 11.58 12.73 -2.43
C VAL A 37 10.99 13.89 -1.62
N GLY A 38 10.79 13.71 -0.30
CA GLY A 38 10.23 14.72 0.60
C GLY A 38 8.70 14.78 0.64
N TRP A 39 8.02 13.77 0.08
CA TRP A 39 6.56 13.66 0.01
C TRP A 39 5.95 12.77 1.10
N GLY A 40 6.69 12.46 2.17
CA GLY A 40 6.22 11.58 3.25
C GLY A 40 4.96 12.06 4.01
N HIS A 41 4.50 13.29 3.77
CA HIS A 41 3.26 13.84 4.34
C HIS A 41 2.04 13.66 3.43
N VAL A 42 2.24 13.23 2.17
CA VAL A 42 1.17 13.04 1.20
C VAL A 42 0.48 11.70 1.47
N PRO A 43 -0.86 11.66 1.60
CA PRO A 43 -1.59 10.44 1.90
C PRO A 43 -1.61 9.47 0.71
N ILE A 44 -1.58 8.17 1.02
CA ILE A 44 -1.70 7.07 0.04
C ILE A 44 -3.07 6.40 0.25
N LEU A 45 -3.98 6.53 -0.71
CA LEU A 45 -5.26 5.82 -0.71
C LEU A 45 -5.07 4.42 -1.27
N ALA A 46 -5.10 3.41 -0.39
CA ALA A 46 -4.98 2.01 -0.76
C ALA A 46 -6.34 1.43 -1.16
N VAL A 47 -6.51 1.14 -2.45
CA VAL A 47 -7.77 0.63 -2.98
C VAL A 47 -7.68 -0.88 -3.16
N GLU A 48 -8.43 -1.62 -2.36
CA GLU A 48 -8.61 -3.07 -2.51
C GLU A 48 -10.00 -3.42 -3.08
N THR A 49 -10.09 -4.60 -3.69
CA THR A 49 -11.39 -5.14 -4.11
C THR A 49 -12.11 -5.72 -2.89
N LYS A 50 -13.38 -5.36 -2.71
CA LYS A 50 -14.24 -5.96 -1.68
C LYS A 50 -14.29 -7.50 -1.84
N GLY A 51 -13.86 -8.24 -0.82
CA GLY A 51 -13.79 -9.71 -0.85
C GLY A 51 -12.42 -10.29 -1.24
N ALA A 52 -11.41 -9.44 -1.42
CA ALA A 52 -9.99 -9.77 -1.51
C ALA A 52 -9.15 -8.78 -0.67
N ASP A 53 -9.75 -8.21 0.38
CA ASP A 53 -9.23 -7.11 1.21
C ASP A 53 -8.27 -7.58 2.31
N SER A 54 -7.24 -8.32 1.89
CA SER A 54 -6.25 -8.93 2.80
C SER A 54 -5.32 -7.88 3.43
N PHE A 55 -5.07 -6.77 2.74
CA PHE A 55 -4.30 -5.65 3.29
C PHE A 55 -5.10 -4.93 4.36
N ARG A 56 -6.37 -4.59 4.09
CA ARG A 56 -7.26 -3.98 5.08
C ARG A 56 -7.44 -4.87 6.31
N ALA A 57 -7.62 -6.18 6.10
CA ALA A 57 -7.72 -7.15 7.19
C ALA A 57 -6.44 -7.18 8.04
N SER A 58 -5.26 -7.13 7.40
CA SER A 58 -3.97 -7.13 8.10
C SER A 58 -3.69 -5.80 8.83
N LEU A 59 -4.04 -4.66 8.23
CA LEU A 59 -3.96 -3.35 8.87
C LEU A 59 -4.85 -3.28 10.11
N THR A 60 -6.11 -3.72 9.98
CA THR A 60 -7.07 -3.74 11.11
C THR A 60 -6.60 -4.64 12.25
N ALA A 61 -5.96 -5.77 11.92
CA ALA A 61 -5.49 -6.73 12.90
C ALA A 61 -4.10 -6.39 13.49
N GLY A 62 -3.42 -5.35 12.98
CA GLY A 62 -2.03 -5.02 13.32
C GLY A 62 -1.02 -6.15 13.04
N THR A 63 -1.45 -7.20 12.35
CA THR A 63 -0.75 -8.46 12.16
C THR A 63 -1.14 -9.07 10.82
N HIS A 64 -0.31 -9.98 10.31
CA HIS A 64 -0.56 -10.64 9.04
C HIS A 64 -1.79 -11.57 9.14
N VAL A 65 -2.85 -11.25 8.39
CA VAL A 65 -4.07 -12.07 8.33
C VAL A 65 -4.19 -12.73 6.97
N THR A 66 -4.29 -14.07 6.97
CA THR A 66 -4.67 -14.83 5.78
C THR A 66 -6.19 -14.88 5.70
N LEU A 67 -6.78 -14.34 4.63
CA LEU A 67 -8.22 -14.47 4.42
C LEU A 67 -8.60 -15.94 4.18
N PRO A 68 -9.66 -16.45 4.85
CA PRO A 68 -10.03 -17.87 4.76
C PRO A 68 -10.61 -18.27 3.39
N LYS A 69 -11.13 -17.32 2.61
CA LYS A 69 -11.63 -17.54 1.24
C LYS A 69 -11.67 -16.22 0.47
N ILE A 70 -11.18 -16.24 -0.78
CA ILE A 70 -11.35 -15.12 -1.72
C ILE A 70 -12.72 -15.27 -2.39
N THR A 71 -13.61 -14.29 -2.20
CA THR A 71 -15.02 -14.41 -2.62
C THR A 71 -15.32 -13.88 -4.02
N ARG A 72 -14.35 -13.27 -4.72
CA ARG A 72 -14.50 -12.77 -6.10
C ARG A 72 -13.21 -12.91 -6.92
N TYR A 73 -13.37 -13.16 -8.22
CA TYR A 73 -12.27 -13.33 -9.18
C TYR A 73 -11.65 -11.97 -9.53
N ALA A 74 -10.54 -11.63 -8.86
CA ALA A 74 -9.64 -10.55 -9.22
C ALA A 74 -8.21 -11.10 -9.24
N PRO A 75 -7.72 -11.64 -10.37
CA PRO A 75 -6.45 -12.37 -10.42
C PRO A 75 -5.25 -11.50 -10.02
N LEU A 76 -5.34 -10.16 -10.13
CA LEU A 76 -4.28 -9.22 -9.76
C LEU A 76 -4.20 -8.89 -8.26
N THR A 77 -5.24 -9.19 -7.47
CA THR A 77 -5.24 -8.97 -6.00
C THR A 77 -4.97 -10.26 -5.22
N GLN A 78 -4.67 -11.37 -5.90
CA GLN A 78 -4.24 -12.62 -5.26
C GLN A 78 -2.78 -12.50 -4.82
N ALA A 79 -2.54 -11.78 -3.73
CA ALA A 79 -1.25 -11.83 -3.08
C ALA A 79 -1.44 -12.38 -1.67
N THR A 80 -0.98 -13.61 -1.46
CA THR A 80 -0.58 -14.06 -0.14
C THR A 80 0.62 -13.24 0.31
N TRP A 81 0.42 -12.41 1.30
CA TRP A 81 1.45 -11.66 1.98
C TRP A 81 2.58 -12.61 2.43
N HIS A 82 3.83 -12.23 2.16
CA HIS A 82 5.01 -12.97 2.63
C HIS A 82 5.62 -12.24 3.84
N ARG A 83 6.06 -13.04 4.80
CA ARG A 83 6.46 -12.69 6.19
C ARG A 83 7.49 -11.56 6.34
N GLY A 84 8.09 -11.07 5.25
CA GLY A 84 9.22 -10.13 5.27
C GLY A 84 8.91 -8.65 5.03
N THR A 85 7.78 -8.31 4.38
CA THR A 85 7.58 -6.92 3.92
C THR A 85 7.06 -5.99 5.03
N VAL A 86 6.28 -6.51 5.99
CA VAL A 86 5.73 -5.72 7.12
C VAL A 86 6.73 -5.59 8.28
N ALA A 87 7.61 -6.58 8.47
CA ALA A 87 8.59 -6.58 9.55
C ALA A 87 9.66 -5.48 9.39
N SER A 88 9.99 -5.10 8.15
CA SER A 88 11.05 -4.13 7.88
C SER A 88 10.60 -2.67 8.02
N TYR A 89 9.31 -2.35 7.86
CA TYR A 89 8.84 -0.96 7.82
C TYR A 89 7.83 -0.55 8.90
N GLY A 90 7.48 -1.48 9.80
CA GLY A 90 6.60 -1.20 10.94
C GLY A 90 5.16 -1.02 10.50
N CYS A 91 4.29 -1.92 10.95
CA CYS A 91 2.84 -1.89 10.73
C CYS A 91 2.22 -0.50 10.97
N GLU A 92 2.80 0.32 11.85
CA GLU A 92 2.29 1.65 12.22
C GLU A 92 2.53 2.75 11.16
N LYS A 93 3.69 2.77 10.46
CA LYS A 93 3.98 3.85 9.49
C LYS A 93 3.11 3.76 8.25
N CYS A 94 2.95 2.55 7.71
CA CYS A 94 2.06 2.31 6.57
C CYS A 94 0.59 2.54 6.96
N ALA A 95 0.18 2.18 8.18
CA ALA A 95 -1.19 2.43 8.65
C ALA A 95 -1.52 3.93 8.78
N ASN A 96 -0.55 4.76 9.19
CA ASN A 96 -0.77 6.21 9.32
C ASN A 96 -0.76 6.96 7.98
N LEU A 97 -0.19 6.36 6.93
CA LEU A 97 -0.16 6.94 5.58
C LEU A 97 -1.30 6.43 4.69
N VAL A 98 -1.95 5.34 5.10
CA VAL A 98 -3.03 4.70 4.36
C VAL A 98 -4.38 5.02 4.99
N THR A 99 -5.23 5.73 4.25
CA THR A 99 -6.65 5.97 4.59
C THR A 99 -7.56 5.05 3.79
#